data_AF-A0A966D3R7-F1
#
_entry.id   AF-A0A966D3R7-F1
#
_cell.length_a   1.000
_cell.length_b   1.000
_cell.length_c   1.000
_cell.angle_alpha   90.00
_cell.angle_beta   90.00
_cell.angle_gamma   90.00
#
_symmetry.space_group_name_H-M   'P 1'
#
loop_
_entity.id
_entity.type
_entity.pdbx_description
1 polymer ?
#
loop_
_entity_poly.entity_id
_entity_poly.type
_entity_poly.pdbx_seq_one_letter_code
_entity_poly.pdbx_strand_id
1 'polypeptide(L)'
;MKKFFLSALAVTAVFLVMELTGPALASLSEEQMYSIWQNNGGIDGIQVFRYGVVDWTGRSVTSEGKAPLVSPAPHDRLLAKRGALADARRNLLLLLYEMKFGLPERLQAIEVTGEVVEGNVDFTGINDGMYIVEVTVPLGRFLSESLIFSSSVR
;
A
#
# COMPACT_ATOMS: atom_id res chain seq x y z
N MET A 1 62.95 19.50 -35.54
CA MET A 1 63.09 18.10 -35.10
C MET A 1 61.86 17.70 -34.29
N LYS A 2 61.28 16.54 -34.62
CA LYS A 2 60.43 15.60 -33.83
C LYS A 2 59.69 16.18 -32.60
N LYS A 3 58.35 16.33 -32.69
CA LYS A 3 57.32 15.42 -32.12
C LYS A 3 57.52 15.12 -30.62
N PHE A 4 56.53 15.43 -29.78
CA PHE A 4 55.79 14.44 -28.98
C PHE A 4 54.49 15.03 -28.43
N PHE A 5 53.42 14.24 -28.60
CA PHE A 5 52.08 14.40 -28.07
C PHE A 5 52.07 14.34 -26.54
N LEU A 6 51.09 14.98 -25.89
CA LEU A 6 50.24 14.30 -24.91
C LEU A 6 48.96 15.11 -24.63
N SER A 7 47.88 14.44 -24.98
CA SER A 7 46.47 14.71 -24.70
C SER A 7 46.17 14.78 -23.21
N ALA A 8 45.36 15.76 -22.81
CA ALA A 8 44.53 15.65 -21.62
C ALA A 8 43.12 16.11 -22.01
N LEU A 9 42.26 15.13 -22.26
CA LEU A 9 40.82 15.31 -22.46
C LEU A 9 40.24 15.85 -21.15
N ALA A 10 39.67 17.04 -21.18
CA ALA A 10 38.90 17.59 -20.07
C ALA A 10 37.60 16.78 -19.93
N VAL A 11 37.52 15.94 -18.90
CA VAL A 11 36.25 15.29 -18.51
C VAL A 11 35.51 16.27 -17.60
N THR A 12 34.64 17.08 -18.20
CA THR A 12 33.72 17.93 -17.45
C THR A 12 32.56 17.06 -16.98
N ALA A 13 32.58 16.66 -15.71
CA ALA A 13 31.47 15.99 -15.06
C ALA A 13 30.30 16.97 -14.92
N VAL A 14 29.26 16.80 -15.75
CA VAL A 14 27.98 17.48 -15.58
C VAL A 14 27.23 16.78 -14.46
N PHE A 15 27.20 17.38 -13.27
CA PHE A 15 26.32 16.99 -12.19
C PHE A 15 24.90 17.40 -12.55
N LEU A 16 24.07 16.42 -12.94
CA LEU A 16 22.63 16.59 -13.05
C LEU A 16 22.06 16.66 -11.63
N VAL A 17 21.68 17.86 -11.21
CA VAL A 17 20.89 18.06 -9.99
C VAL A 17 19.49 17.51 -10.28
N MET A 18 19.19 16.30 -9.82
CA MET A 18 17.80 15.84 -9.69
C MET A 18 17.15 16.71 -8.61
N GLU A 19 16.34 17.66 -9.03
CA GLU A 19 15.43 18.38 -8.14
C GLU A 19 14.49 17.34 -7.50
N LEU A 20 14.66 17.16 -6.19
CA LEU A 20 13.71 16.49 -5.30
C LEU A 20 12.41 17.30 -5.29
N THR A 21 11.58 17.11 -6.31
CA THR A 21 10.16 17.43 -6.22
C THR A 21 9.56 16.41 -5.25
N GLY A 22 9.29 16.85 -4.02
CA GLY A 22 8.49 16.07 -3.08
C GLY A 22 7.15 15.71 -3.74
N PRO A 23 6.49 14.60 -3.34
CA PRO A 23 5.22 14.23 -3.94
C PRO A 23 4.22 15.35 -3.67
N ALA A 24 3.87 16.09 -4.71
CA ALA A 24 2.65 16.88 -4.71
C ALA A 24 1.52 15.90 -4.40
N LEU A 25 0.77 16.15 -3.33
CA LEU A 25 -0.49 15.48 -3.01
C LEU A 25 -1.51 15.79 -4.11
N ALA A 26 -1.29 15.27 -5.31
CA ALA A 26 -2.28 15.29 -6.37
C ALA A 26 -3.32 14.24 -5.98
N SER A 27 -4.46 14.71 -5.47
CA SER A 27 -5.66 13.87 -5.39
C SER A 27 -5.87 13.19 -6.74
N LEU A 28 -6.06 11.86 -6.77
CA LEU A 28 -6.41 11.16 -8.01
C LEU A 28 -7.56 11.87 -8.70
N SER A 29 -7.46 12.05 -10.01
CA SER A 29 -8.61 12.54 -10.78
C SER A 29 -9.73 11.49 -10.76
N GLU A 30 -10.97 11.94 -10.90
CA GLU A 30 -12.12 11.03 -10.99
C GLU A 30 -11.95 10.00 -12.12
N GLU A 31 -11.30 10.39 -13.22
CA GLU A 31 -10.97 9.51 -14.34
C GLU A 31 -10.03 8.36 -13.95
N GLN A 32 -9.02 8.61 -13.11
CA GLN A 32 -8.10 7.57 -12.66
C GLN A 32 -8.78 6.58 -11.71
N MET A 33 -9.68 7.07 -10.87
CA MET A 33 -10.48 6.19 -10.01
C MET A 33 -11.50 5.38 -10.81
N TYR A 34 -12.12 5.99 -11.82
CA TYR A 34 -13.01 5.31 -12.75
C TYR A 34 -12.27 4.22 -13.54
N SER A 35 -11.04 4.48 -13.98
CA SER A 35 -10.24 3.46 -14.69
C SER A 35 -9.85 2.29 -13.77
N ILE A 36 -9.49 2.56 -12.51
CA ILE A 36 -9.28 1.50 -11.51
C ILE A 36 -10.55 0.66 -11.33
N TRP A 37 -11.71 1.30 -11.15
CA TRP A 37 -12.98 0.59 -11.03
C TRP A 37 -13.31 -0.29 -12.25
N GLN A 38 -13.17 0.26 -13.46
CA GLN A 38 -13.36 -0.48 -14.71
C GLN A 38 -12.40 -1.66 -14.84
N ASN A 39 -11.12 -1.48 -14.50
CA ASN A 39 -10.11 -2.55 -14.54
C ASN A 39 -10.44 -3.68 -13.54
N ASN A 40 -11.19 -3.39 -12.47
CA ASN A 40 -11.66 -4.37 -11.50
C ASN A 40 -13.04 -4.97 -11.84
N GLY A 41 -13.51 -4.77 -13.09
CA GLY A 41 -14.72 -5.37 -13.63
C GLY A 41 -15.95 -4.46 -13.65
N GLY A 42 -15.83 -3.21 -13.17
CA GLY A 42 -16.93 -2.23 -13.24
C GLY A 42 -18.17 -2.64 -12.45
N ILE A 43 -17.98 -3.31 -11.31
CA ILE A 43 -19.08 -3.81 -10.46
C ILE A 43 -19.53 -2.70 -9.49
N ASP A 44 -20.85 -2.54 -9.34
CA ASP A 44 -21.43 -1.65 -8.32
C ASP A 44 -21.47 -2.31 -6.93
N GLY A 45 -21.37 -1.49 -5.88
CA GLY A 45 -21.47 -1.95 -4.50
C GLY A 45 -20.19 -2.56 -3.96
N ILE A 46 -20.32 -3.67 -3.23
CA ILE A 46 -19.23 -4.27 -2.47
C ILE A 46 -18.51 -5.33 -3.29
N GLN A 47 -17.19 -5.20 -3.42
CA GLN A 47 -16.30 -6.17 -4.02
C GLN A 47 -15.31 -6.71 -2.99
N VAL A 48 -15.21 -8.03 -2.88
CA VAL A 48 -14.27 -8.71 -2.00
C VAL A 48 -13.00 -9.02 -2.77
N PHE A 49 -11.87 -8.61 -2.19
CA PHE A 49 -10.51 -8.86 -2.66
C PHE A 49 -9.80 -9.81 -1.70
N ARG A 50 -8.61 -10.28 -2.06
CA ARG A 50 -7.85 -11.21 -1.20
C ARG A 50 -7.44 -10.57 0.13
N TYR A 51 -7.14 -9.27 0.12
CA TYR A 51 -6.61 -8.55 1.27
C TYR A 51 -7.59 -7.57 1.92
N GLY A 52 -8.84 -7.51 1.45
CA GLY A 52 -9.85 -6.65 2.05
C GLY A 52 -11.09 -6.51 1.18
N VAL A 53 -11.90 -5.51 1.48
CA VAL A 53 -13.18 -5.26 0.84
C VAL A 53 -13.22 -3.81 0.37
N VAL A 54 -13.73 -3.60 -0.84
CA VAL A 54 -13.96 -2.28 -1.42
C VAL A 54 -15.46 -2.08 -1.56
N ASP A 55 -16.00 -1.04 -0.93
CA ASP A 55 -17.35 -0.57 -1.19
C ASP A 55 -17.28 0.59 -2.19
N TRP A 56 -17.53 0.30 -3.47
CA TRP A 56 -17.47 1.27 -4.55
C TRP A 56 -18.57 2.33 -4.44
N THR A 57 -19.74 1.94 -3.93
CA THR A 57 -20.91 2.81 -3.77
C THR A 57 -20.84 3.61 -2.46
N GLY A 58 -20.48 2.96 -1.36
CA GLY A 58 -20.24 3.59 -0.05
C GLY A 58 -18.90 4.32 0.06
N ARG A 59 -18.03 4.17 -0.95
CA ARG A 59 -16.77 4.92 -1.11
C ARG A 59 -15.78 4.64 0.02
N SER A 60 -15.62 3.38 0.41
CA SER A 60 -14.71 2.96 1.47
C SER A 60 -13.94 1.69 1.13
N VAL A 61 -12.87 1.48 1.87
CA VAL A 61 -12.01 0.31 1.79
C VAL A 61 -11.77 -0.20 3.19
N THR A 62 -11.97 -1.48 3.40
CA THR A 62 -11.89 -2.10 4.72
C THR A 62 -10.93 -3.28 4.67
N SER A 63 -10.08 -3.39 5.69
CA SER A 63 -9.19 -4.53 5.86
C SER A 63 -9.16 -5.00 7.31
N GLU A 64 -9.16 -6.31 7.46
CA GLU A 64 -8.94 -6.97 8.74
C GLU A 64 -7.43 -7.14 8.99
N GLY A 65 -7.01 -7.06 10.25
CA GLY A 65 -5.67 -7.43 10.69
C GLY A 65 -5.71 -8.24 11.97
N LYS A 66 -4.74 -9.15 12.12
CA LYS A 66 -4.71 -10.12 13.22
C LYS A 66 -3.35 -10.19 13.88
N ALA A 67 -3.34 -10.43 15.19
CA ALA A 67 -2.12 -10.82 15.90
C ALA A 67 -2.43 -11.77 17.05
N PRO A 68 -1.51 -12.71 17.36
CA PRO A 68 -1.68 -13.62 18.49
C PRO A 68 -1.80 -12.87 19.82
N LEU A 69 -2.76 -13.30 20.64
CA LEU A 69 -2.90 -12.89 22.03
C LEU A 69 -2.33 -13.97 22.93
N VAL A 70 -1.08 -13.78 23.36
CA VAL A 70 -0.34 -14.75 24.19
C VAL A 70 -0.98 -14.94 25.56
N SER A 71 -1.48 -13.87 26.16
CA SER A 71 -2.18 -13.90 27.45
C SER A 71 -3.16 -12.73 27.58
N PRO A 72 -4.12 -12.76 28.53
CA PRO A 72 -5.04 -11.66 28.78
C PRO A 72 -4.38 -10.47 29.52
N ALA A 73 -3.08 -10.55 29.84
CA ALA A 73 -2.40 -9.48 30.56
C ALA A 73 -2.42 -8.16 29.74
N PRO A 74 -2.53 -6.98 30.40
CA PRO A 74 -2.66 -5.71 29.69
C PRO A 74 -1.54 -5.41 28.69
N HIS A 75 -0.30 -5.79 29.01
CA HIS A 75 0.86 -5.57 28.13
C HIS A 75 0.78 -6.44 26.86
N ASP A 76 0.41 -7.72 27.01
CA ASP A 76 0.22 -8.63 25.88
C ASP A 76 -0.94 -8.19 25.00
N ARG A 77 -2.03 -7.70 25.60
CA ARG A 77 -3.16 -7.14 24.85
C ARG A 77 -2.77 -5.91 24.04
N LEU A 78 -1.92 -5.03 24.60
CA LEU A 78 -1.42 -3.86 23.88
C LEU A 78 -0.51 -4.26 22.71
N LEU A 79 0.36 -5.25 22.92
CA LEU A 79 1.22 -5.79 21.88
C LEU A 79 0.40 -6.44 20.76
N ALA A 80 -0.59 -7.27 21.10
CA ALA A 80 -1.49 -7.90 20.15
C ALA A 80 -2.30 -6.84 19.37
N LYS A 81 -2.81 -5.80 20.03
CA LYS A 81 -3.47 -4.67 19.35
C LYS A 81 -2.55 -4.00 18.32
N ARG A 82 -1.29 -3.72 18.69
CA ARG A 82 -0.32 -3.10 17.77
C ARG A 82 0.02 -4.01 16.60
N GLY A 83 0.19 -5.31 16.85
CA GLY A 83 0.42 -6.30 15.81
C GLY A 83 -0.75 -6.38 14.83
N ALA A 84 -1.98 -6.43 15.33
CA ALA A 84 -3.17 -6.50 14.50
C ALA A 84 -3.35 -5.23 13.64
N LEU A 85 -3.04 -4.05 14.19
CA LEU A 85 -3.05 -2.80 13.42
C LEU A 85 -1.97 -2.77 12.34
N ALA A 86 -0.77 -3.26 12.63
CA ALA A 86 0.31 -3.36 11.65
C ALA A 86 -0.06 -4.34 10.52
N ASP A 87 -0.68 -5.47 10.86
CA ASP A 87 -1.17 -6.44 9.87
C ASP A 87 -2.30 -5.87 9.02
N ALA A 88 -3.27 -5.16 9.61
CA ALA A 88 -4.33 -4.48 8.84
C ALA A 88 -3.75 -3.45 7.87
N ARG A 89 -2.74 -2.66 8.30
CA ARG A 89 -2.06 -1.70 7.43
C ARG A 89 -1.29 -2.39 6.30
N ARG A 90 -0.64 -3.51 6.59
CA ARG A 90 0.01 -4.35 5.57
C ARG A 90 -1.02 -4.86 4.56
N ASN A 91 -2.16 -5.38 5.02
CA ASN A 91 -3.21 -5.90 4.16
C ASN A 91 -3.82 -4.78 3.29
N LEU A 92 -4.02 -3.57 3.83
CA LEU A 92 -4.39 -2.41 3.03
C LEU A 92 -3.36 -2.09 1.93
N LEU A 93 -2.05 -2.20 2.20
CA LEU A 93 -1.03 -1.97 1.17
C LEU A 93 -1.10 -3.03 0.05
N LEU A 94 -1.33 -4.29 0.44
CA LEU A 94 -1.50 -5.40 -0.51
C LEU A 94 -2.80 -5.27 -1.31
N LEU A 95 -3.87 -4.77 -0.69
CA LEU A 95 -5.13 -4.46 -1.36
C LEU A 95 -4.94 -3.34 -2.38
N LEU A 96 -4.20 -2.28 -2.04
CA LEU A 96 -3.88 -1.22 -2.99
C LEU A 96 -3.16 -1.76 -4.22
N TYR A 97 -2.23 -2.70 -4.00
CA TYR A 97 -1.52 -3.37 -5.09
C TYR A 97 -2.49 -4.20 -5.95
N GLU A 98 -3.30 -5.05 -5.31
CA GLU A 98 -4.29 -5.90 -5.98
C GLU A 98 -5.28 -5.09 -6.83
N MET A 99 -5.78 -3.97 -6.31
CA MET A 99 -6.70 -3.09 -7.03
C MET A 99 -6.04 -2.40 -8.24
N LYS A 100 -4.76 -2.02 -8.14
CA LYS A 100 -4.07 -1.26 -9.19
C LYS A 100 -3.49 -2.15 -10.29
N PHE A 101 -3.03 -3.35 -9.93
CA PHE A 101 -2.23 -4.20 -10.82
C PHE A 101 -2.82 -5.61 -11.01
N GLY A 102 -3.80 -6.00 -10.20
CA GLY A 102 -4.27 -7.37 -10.11
C GLY A 102 -3.27 -8.28 -9.39
N LEU A 103 -3.70 -9.52 -9.15
CA LEU A 103 -2.84 -10.60 -8.66
C LEU A 103 -2.95 -11.80 -9.60
N PRO A 104 -1.86 -12.57 -9.78
CA PRO A 104 -1.95 -13.84 -10.48
C PRO A 104 -2.85 -14.81 -9.69
N GLU A 105 -3.57 -15.68 -10.41
CA GLU A 105 -4.43 -16.71 -9.80
C GLU A 105 -3.63 -17.58 -8.82
N ARG A 106 -2.39 -17.94 -9.20
CA ARG A 106 -1.47 -18.74 -8.39
C ARG A 106 -0.35 -17.87 -7.84
N LEU A 107 -0.66 -17.12 -6.79
CA LEU A 107 0.33 -16.31 -6.07
C LEU A 107 1.21 -17.20 -5.18
N GLN A 108 2.51 -17.20 -5.39
CA GLN A 108 3.49 -17.87 -4.53
C GLN A 108 4.00 -16.92 -3.46
N ALA A 109 4.36 -15.70 -3.86
CA ALA A 109 4.87 -14.68 -2.95
C ALA A 109 4.55 -13.27 -3.46
N ILE A 110 4.30 -12.38 -2.50
CA ILE A 110 4.16 -10.94 -2.74
C ILE A 110 4.93 -10.16 -1.68
N GLU A 111 5.75 -9.23 -2.15
CA GLU A 111 6.42 -8.23 -1.34
C GLU A 111 6.05 -6.86 -1.92
N VAL A 112 5.47 -5.99 -1.09
CA VAL A 112 5.12 -4.62 -1.48
C VAL A 112 5.69 -3.70 -0.41
N THR A 113 6.45 -2.70 -0.86
CA THR A 113 6.92 -1.61 0.00
C THR A 113 6.21 -0.34 -0.39
N GLY A 114 5.72 0.40 0.59
CA GLY A 114 4.90 1.58 0.35
C GLY A 114 4.36 2.17 1.63
N GLU A 115 3.53 3.18 1.46
CA GLU A 115 2.83 3.88 2.52
C GLU A 115 1.32 3.80 2.28
N VAL A 116 0.59 3.60 3.37
CA VAL A 116 -0.87 3.61 3.37
C VAL A 116 -1.32 4.71 4.32
N VAL A 117 -2.31 5.48 3.88
CA VAL A 117 -2.99 6.47 4.71
C VAL A 117 -3.58 5.83 5.97
N GLU A 118 -3.62 6.57 7.07
CA GLU A 118 -4.25 6.09 8.30
C GLU A 118 -5.76 5.92 8.13
N GLY A 119 -6.28 4.79 8.63
CA GLY A 119 -7.71 4.48 8.66
C GLY A 119 -8.31 4.57 10.06
N ASN A 120 -9.63 4.51 10.10
CA ASN A 120 -10.40 4.40 11.33
C ASN A 120 -10.50 2.94 11.77
N VAL A 121 -10.39 2.69 13.08
CA VAL A 121 -10.58 1.35 13.65
C VAL A 121 -12.05 1.20 14.02
N ASP A 122 -12.80 0.46 13.21
CA ASP A 122 -14.25 0.32 13.37
C ASP A 122 -14.61 -0.85 14.29
N PHE A 123 -13.72 -1.85 14.36
CA PHE A 123 -13.88 -3.01 15.23
C PHE A 123 -12.57 -3.40 15.91
N THR A 124 -12.70 -3.87 17.15
CA THR A 124 -11.65 -4.59 17.86
C THR A 124 -12.26 -5.77 18.61
N GLY A 125 -11.66 -6.95 18.51
CA GLY A 125 -12.16 -8.16 19.14
C GLY A 125 -11.07 -9.16 19.48
N ILE A 126 -11.47 -10.22 20.17
CA ILE A 126 -10.62 -11.39 20.40
C ILE A 126 -11.40 -12.61 19.94
N ASN A 127 -10.81 -13.40 19.05
CA ASN A 127 -11.39 -14.66 18.59
C ASN A 127 -10.27 -15.69 18.41
N ASP A 128 -10.49 -16.93 18.88
CA ASP A 128 -9.55 -18.05 18.73
C ASP A 128 -8.09 -17.73 19.14
N GLY A 129 -7.91 -16.98 20.23
CA GLY A 129 -6.59 -16.57 20.71
C GLY A 129 -5.90 -15.49 19.85
N MET A 130 -6.63 -14.87 18.93
CA MET A 130 -6.16 -13.76 18.09
C MET A 130 -6.86 -12.46 18.50
N TYR A 131 -6.09 -11.39 18.60
CA TYR A 131 -6.62 -10.03 18.61
C TYR A 131 -6.90 -9.62 17.17
N ILE A 132 -8.12 -9.16 16.91
CA ILE A 132 -8.61 -8.79 15.58
C ILE A 132 -8.93 -7.30 15.57
N VAL A 133 -8.56 -6.62 14.50
CA VAL A 133 -9.00 -5.25 14.22
C VAL A 133 -9.53 -5.16 12.80
N GLU A 134 -10.52 -4.30 12.60
CA GLU A 134 -10.99 -3.90 11.28
C GLU A 134 -10.68 -2.42 11.09
N VAL A 135 -10.03 -2.09 9.96
CA VAL A 135 -9.63 -0.74 9.62
C VAL A 135 -10.31 -0.31 8.33
N THR A 136 -11.02 0.81 8.38
CA THR A 136 -11.69 1.41 7.22
C THR A 136 -11.06 2.73 6.83
N VAL A 137 -10.88 2.92 5.53
CA VAL A 137 -10.35 4.13 4.92
C VAL A 137 -11.33 4.64 3.87
N PRO A 138 -11.58 5.96 3.77
CA PRO A 138 -12.31 6.51 2.62
C PRO A 138 -11.59 6.19 1.31
N LEU A 139 -12.29 5.65 0.32
CA LEU A 139 -11.72 5.14 -0.93
C LEU A 139 -10.93 6.20 -1.70
N GLY A 140 -11.44 7.43 -1.76
CA GLY A 140 -10.74 8.54 -2.42
C GLY A 140 -9.37 8.79 -1.79
N ARG A 141 -9.33 8.92 -0.45
CA ARG A 141 -8.07 9.10 0.30
C ARG A 141 -7.15 7.91 0.16
N PHE A 142 -7.69 6.70 0.26
CA PHE A 142 -6.92 5.47 0.13
C PHE A 142 -6.15 5.43 -1.19
N LEU A 143 -6.83 5.71 -2.31
CA LEU A 143 -6.19 5.63 -3.61
C LEU A 143 -5.21 6.79 -3.84
N SER A 144 -5.51 8.00 -3.33
CA SER A 144 -4.74 9.21 -3.63
C SER A 144 -3.56 9.48 -2.70
N GLU A 145 -3.68 9.13 -1.43
CA GLU A 145 -2.66 9.41 -0.40
C GLU A 145 -1.75 8.19 -0.15
N SER A 146 -2.16 6.99 -0.58
CA SER A 146 -1.34 5.78 -0.44
C SER A 146 -0.46 5.54 -1.66
N LEU A 147 0.78 5.13 -1.42
CA LEU A 147 1.83 5.01 -2.43
C LEU A 147 2.49 3.64 -2.35
N ILE A 148 2.78 3.07 -3.52
CA ILE A 148 3.61 1.87 -3.66
C ILE A 148 4.95 2.32 -4.21
N PHE A 149 6.02 2.03 -3.48
CA PHE A 149 7.39 2.39 -3.87
C PHE A 149 8.06 1.28 -4.68
N SER A 150 7.82 0.02 -4.29
CA SER A 150 8.35 -1.14 -4.98
C SER A 150 7.48 -2.36 -4.73
N SER A 151 7.57 -3.34 -5.64
CA SER A 151 6.89 -4.62 -5.48
C SER A 151 7.65 -5.75 -6.15
N SER A 152 7.50 -6.96 -5.61
CA SER A 152 7.89 -8.23 -6.24
C SER A 152 6.74 -9.21 -6.09
N VAL A 153 6.28 -9.77 -7.21
CA VAL A 153 5.19 -10.75 -7.27
C VAL A 153 5.66 -11.96 -8.06
N ARG A 154 5.46 -13.15 -7.50
CA ARG A 154 5.87 -14.44 -8.08
C ARG A 154 4.78 -15.48 -7.92
#